data_AF-A0A522Z4U3-F1
#
_entry.id   AF-A0A522Z4U3-F1
#
_cell.length_a   1.000
_cell.length_b   1.000
_cell.length_c   1.000
_cell.angle_alpha   90.00
_cell.angle_beta   90.00
_cell.angle_gamma   90.00
#
_symmetry.space_group_name_H-M   'P 1'
#
loop_
_entity.id
_entity.type
_entity.pdbx_description
1 polymer ?
#
loop_
_entity_poly.entity_id
_entity_poly.type
_entity_poly.pdbx_seq_one_letter_code
_entity_poly.pdbx_strand_id
1 'polypeptide(L)' 'MPKLEDIYDKIDLEESRPMSKADGYQWGLDYLNDTIKQLEKLERMALAKNNPMFYTDVKISIQRAQQAQKELQDKLTKTK' A
#
# COMPACT_ATOMS: atom_id res chain seq x y z
N MET A 1 20.01 17.33 -32.98
CA MET A 1 19.46 16.25 -32.14
C MET A 1 20.31 16.18 -30.89
N PRO A 2 19.74 16.24 -29.68
CA PRO A 2 20.51 16.10 -28.45
C PRO A 2 21.19 14.74 -28.45
N LYS A 3 22.44 14.63 -27.96
CA LYS A 3 23.12 13.35 -27.88
C LYS A 3 22.53 12.56 -26.71
N LEU A 4 22.53 11.24 -26.83
CA LEU A 4 21.97 10.35 -25.80
C LEU A 4 22.69 10.55 -24.46
N GLU A 5 23.98 10.85 -24.50
CA GLU A 5 24.81 11.19 -23.35
C GLU A 5 24.25 12.41 -22.55
N ASP A 6 23.77 13.44 -23.24
CA ASP A 6 23.21 14.65 -22.61
C ASP A 6 21.87 14.39 -21.87
N ILE A 7 21.23 13.25 -22.16
CA ILE A 7 19.98 12.81 -21.51
C ILE A 7 20.31 12.06 -20.22
N TYR A 8 21.32 11.18 -20.24
CA TYR A 8 21.72 10.41 -19.06
C TYR A 8 22.35 11.29 -17.97
N ASP A 9 23.16 12.28 -18.33
CA ASP A 9 23.76 13.23 -17.38
C ASP A 9 22.71 14.07 -16.63
N LYS A 10 21.52 14.25 -17.22
CA LYS A 10 20.39 14.95 -16.57
C LYS A 10 19.56 14.06 -15.67
N ILE A 11 19.58 12.74 -15.90
CA ILE A 11 18.82 11.76 -15.10
C ILE A 11 19.52 11.53 -13.75
N ASP A 12 20.85 11.54 -13.71
CA ASP A 12 21.61 11.42 -12.45
C ASP A 12 21.51 12.68 -11.56
N LEU A 13 21.17 13.84 -12.14
CA LEU A 13 20.96 15.11 -11.42
C LEU A 13 19.54 15.29 -10.88
N GLU A 14 18.57 14.49 -11.32
CA GLU A 14 17.33 14.26 -10.56
C GLU A 14 17.64 13.31 -9.42
N GLU A 15 18.50 13.75 -8.50
CA GLU A 15 18.72 13.12 -7.21
C GLU A 15 17.34 12.83 -6.61
N SER A 16 17.00 11.53 -6.60
CA SER A 16 15.89 10.92 -5.89
C SER A 16 15.76 11.59 -4.53
N ARG A 17 14.87 12.60 -4.43
CA ARG A 17 14.62 13.22 -3.13
C ARG A 17 14.15 12.09 -2.22
N PRO A 18 14.83 11.85 -1.09
CA PRO A 18 14.39 10.80 -0.19
C PRO A 18 12.93 11.07 0.18
N MET A 19 12.08 10.10 -0.15
CA MET A 19 10.64 10.18 0.09
C MET A 19 10.42 10.57 1.56
N SER A 20 9.60 11.59 1.81
CA SER A 20 9.34 11.98 3.20
C SER A 20 8.63 10.84 3.93
N LYS A 21 8.75 10.81 5.26
CA LYS A 21 7.99 9.82 6.06
C LYS A 21 6.48 9.94 5.80
N ALA A 22 5.97 11.16 5.59
CA ALA A 22 4.57 11.41 5.28
C ALA A 22 4.16 10.79 3.94
N ASP A 23 4.98 10.95 2.90
CA ASP A 23 4.74 10.33 1.59
C ASP A 23 4.75 8.80 1.69
N GLY A 24 5.69 8.24 2.47
CA GLY A 24 5.74 6.80 2.73
C GLY A 24 4.51 6.27 3.48
N TYR A 25 3.99 7.04 4.46
CA TYR A 25 2.75 6.69 5.16
C TYR A 25 1.53 6.79 4.24
N GLN A 26 1.46 7.83 3.39
CA GLN A 26 0.37 7.97 2.42
C GLN A 26 0.37 6.81 1.43
N TRP A 27 1.52 6.46 0.86
CA TRP A 27 1.66 5.29 -0.02
C TRP A 27 1.22 4.00 0.67
N GLY A 28 1.63 3.79 1.94
CA GLY A 28 1.22 2.63 2.71
C GLY A 28 -0.29 2.56 2.97
N LEU A 29 -0.94 3.71 3.20
CA LEU A 29 -2.40 3.78 3.34
C LEU A 29 -3.12 3.42 2.04
N ASP A 30 -2.64 3.93 0.91
CA ASP A 30 -3.21 3.64 -0.41
C ASP A 30 -3.09 2.14 -0.74
N TYR A 31 -1.92 1.56 -0.49
CA TYR A 31 -1.69 0.12 -0.64
C TYR A 31 -2.61 -0.73 0.25
N LEU A 32 -2.77 -0.36 1.53
CA LEU A 32 -3.64 -1.08 2.45
C LEU A 32 -5.11 -0.99 2.04
N ASN A 33 -5.57 0.16 1.55
CA ASN A 33 -6.94 0.32 1.03
C ASN A 33 -7.22 -0.67 -0.11
N ASP A 34 -6.30 -0.80 -1.06
CA ASP A 34 -6.48 -1.73 -2.17
C ASP A 34 -6.37 -3.19 -1.74
N THR A 35 -5.48 -3.48 -0.79
CA THR A 35 -5.35 -4.83 -0.20
C THR A 35 -6.65 -5.25 0.50
N ILE A 36 -7.29 -4.35 1.27
CA ILE A 36 -8.55 -4.63 1.95
C ILE A 36 -9.66 -4.95 0.93
N LYS A 37 -9.79 -4.17 -0.14
CA LYS A 37 -10.77 -4.45 -1.22
C LYS A 37 -10.57 -5.84 -1.83
N GLN A 38 -9.32 -6.25 -2.04
CA GLN A 38 -9.01 -7.59 -2.57
C GLN A 38 -9.37 -8.69 -1.58
N LEU A 39 -9.09 -8.49 -0.29
CA LEU A 39 -9.46 -9.43 0.77
C LEU A 39 -10.98 -9.55 0.91
N GLU A 40 -11.75 -8.46 0.83
CA GLU A 40 -13.22 -8.52 0.83
C GLU A 40 -13.77 -9.32 -0.35
N LYS A 41 -13.12 -9.24 -1.52
CA LYS A 41 -13.48 -10.09 -2.67
C LYS A 41 -13.22 -11.57 -2.36
N LEU A 42 -12.09 -11.89 -1.72
CA LEU A 42 -11.77 -13.27 -1.31
C LEU A 42 -12.73 -13.77 -0.23
N GLU A 43 -13.18 -12.93 0.69
CA GLU A 43 -14.16 -13.26 1.73
C GLU A 43 -15.48 -13.71 1.08
N ARG A 44 -15.99 -12.94 0.10
CA ARG A 44 -17.19 -13.31 -0.66
C ARG A 44 -17.03 -14.61 -1.43
N MET A 45 -15.85 -14.85 -2.01
CA MET A 45 -15.54 -16.11 -2.70
C MET A 45 -15.48 -17.30 -1.73
N ALA A 46 -14.94 -17.11 -0.52
CA ALA A 46 -14.88 -18.14 0.51
C ALA A 46 -16.28 -18.54 0.97
N LEU A 47 -17.17 -17.56 1.17
CA LEU A 47 -18.59 -17.78 1.49
C LEU A 47 -19.30 -18.55 0.37
N ALA A 48 -19.13 -18.12 -0.89
CA ALA A 48 -19.77 -18.77 -2.04
C ALA A 48 -19.32 -20.22 -2.22
N LYS A 49 -18.08 -20.55 -1.84
CA LYS A 49 -17.51 -21.91 -1.90
C LYS A 49 -17.72 -22.72 -0.61
N ASN A 50 -18.41 -22.17 0.39
CA ASN A 50 -18.59 -22.77 1.71
C ASN A 50 -17.28 -23.28 2.33
N ASN A 51 -16.21 -22.47 2.23
CA ASN A 51 -14.89 -22.80 2.77
C ASN A 51 -14.63 -22.00 4.08
N PRO A 52 -14.97 -22.55 5.25
CA PRO A 52 -14.92 -21.82 6.52
C PRO A 52 -13.49 -21.52 7.00
N MET A 53 -12.52 -22.40 6.70
CA MET A 53 -11.11 -22.14 7.04
C MET A 53 -10.59 -20.93 6.27
N PHE A 54 -10.75 -20.95 4.94
CA PHE A 54 -10.31 -19.84 4.10
C PHE A 54 -11.04 -18.53 4.43
N TYR A 55 -12.34 -18.60 4.73
CA TYR A 55 -13.09 -17.42 5.19
C TYR A 55 -12.47 -16.83 6.46
N THR A 56 -12.16 -17.67 7.45
CA THR A 56 -11.56 -17.23 8.73
C THR A 56 -10.19 -16.58 8.51
N ASP A 57 -9.34 -17.19 7.69
CA ASP A 57 -8.02 -16.64 7.36
C ASP A 57 -8.11 -15.27 6.69
N VAL A 58 -9.06 -15.10 5.77
CA VAL A 58 -9.32 -13.83 5.10
C VAL A 58 -9.85 -12.78 6.10
N LYS A 59 -10.76 -13.14 7.02
CA LYS A 59 -11.23 -12.21 8.07
C LYS A 59 -10.10 -11.71 8.94
N ILE A 60 -9.23 -12.60 9.39
CA ILE A 60 -8.06 -12.25 10.22
C ILE A 60 -7.14 -11.31 9.45
N SER A 61 -6.92 -11.58 8.15
CA SER A 61 -6.10 -10.73 7.28
C SER A 61 -6.70 -9.32 7.13
N ILE A 62 -8.01 -9.20 6.95
CA ILE A 62 -8.72 -7.91 6.90
C ILE A 62 -8.53 -7.14 8.21
N GLN A 63 -8.72 -7.79 9.36
CA GLN A 63 -8.55 -7.16 10.68
C GLN A 63 -7.13 -6.62 10.87
N ARG A 64 -6.12 -7.40 10.48
CA ARG A 64 -4.71 -6.96 10.56
C ARG A 64 -4.42 -5.79 9.63
N ALA A 65 -4.95 -5.80 8.41
CA ALA A 65 -4.79 -4.71 7.46
C ALA A 65 -5.44 -3.41 7.99
N GLN A 66 -6.63 -3.50 8.58
CA GLN A 66 -7.32 -2.37 9.22
C GLN A 66 -6.55 -1.83 10.43
N GLN A 67 -5.95 -2.70 11.24
CA GLN A 67 -5.09 -2.27 12.35
C GLN A 67 -3.86 -1.50 11.82
N ALA A 68 -3.16 -2.04 10.83
CA ALA A 68 -2.01 -1.38 10.22
C ALA A 68 -2.40 -0.03 9.59
N GLN A 69 -3.58 0.04 8.97
CA GLN A 69 -4.11 1.27 8.39
C GLN A 69 -4.31 2.35 9.46
N LYS A 70 -4.92 1.98 10.59
CA LYS A 70 -5.08 2.89 11.73
C LYS A 70 -3.74 3.39 12.26
N GLU A 71 -2.78 2.48 12.44
CA GLU A 71 -1.43 2.86 12.91
C GLU A 71 -0.71 3.81 11.94
N LEU A 72 -0.85 3.61 10.63
CA LEU A 72 -0.29 4.53 9.63
C LEU A 72 -1.00 5.88 9.63
N GLN A 73 -2.32 5.91 9.80
CA GLN A 73 -3.09 7.15 9.87
C GLN A 73 -2.74 7.96 11.13
N ASP A 74 -2.53 7.29 12.26
CA ASP A 74 -2.03 7.91 13.49
C ASP A 74 -0.60 8.45 13.33
N LYS A 75 0.26 7.77 12.57
CA LYS A 75 1.61 8.26 12.26
C LYS A 75 1.58 9.46 11.32
N LEU A 76 0.71 9.45 10.30
CA LEU A 76 0.57 10.55 9.35
C LEU A 76 0.04 11.82 10.03
N THR A 77 -0.95 11.70 10.91
CA THR A 77 -1.49 12.85 11.66
C THR A 77 -0.46 13.46 12.62
N LYS A 78 0.43 12.66 13.21
CA LYS A 78 1.55 13.14 14.05
C LYS A 78 2.73 13.72 13.27
N THR A 79 2.77 13.53 11.95
CA THR A 79 3.85 14.02 11.07
C THR A 79 3.46 15.34 10.37
N LYS A 80 2.17 15.71 10.41
CA LYS A 80 1.68 17.03 9.98
C LYS A 80 1.89 18.07 11.06
#